data_AF-M4C0V3-F1
#
_entry.id   AF-M4C0V3-F1
#
_cell.length_a   1.000
_cell.length_b   1.000
_cell.length_c   1.000
_cell.angle_alpha   90.00
_cell.angle_beta   90.00
_cell.angle_gamma   90.00
#
_symmetry.space_group_name_H-M   'P 1'
#
loop_
_entity.id
_entity.type
_entity.pdbx_description
1 polymer ?
#
loop_
_entity_poly.entity_id
_entity_poly.type
_entity_poly.pdbx_seq_one_letter_code
_entity_poly.pdbx_strand_id
1 'polypeptide(L)'
;MGAAGACGLQLYSFGQTVSIPFFRDEWRPDSFYEKIQYNRRGGMHTLCLLDIKVKEPDFEAMCRGRTVFLPPRFMTVNQALEQLLEIEEKRQEGAYTKDTMCVGMARLGQKDQTILAGTMEELFAADFGAPLHCLAITGEVHPLEEEMLKQFLVKQ
;
A
#
# COMPACT_ATOMS: atom_id res chain seq x y z
N MET A 1 3.49 14.07 0.32
CA MET A 1 3.89 13.23 1.47
C MET A 1 3.50 13.81 2.84
N GLY A 2 3.16 15.10 3.00
CA GLY A 2 2.96 15.71 4.33
C GLY A 2 2.02 14.96 5.28
N ALA A 3 0.86 14.46 4.81
CA ALA A 3 -0.07 13.70 5.63
C ALA A 3 0.48 12.32 6.07
N ALA A 4 1.39 11.71 5.30
CA ALA A 4 2.00 10.43 5.65
C ALA A 4 2.92 10.56 6.87
N GLY A 5 3.41 11.76 7.21
CA GLY A 5 4.16 11.99 8.45
C GLY A 5 3.35 11.69 9.71
N ALA A 6 2.01 11.63 9.62
CA ALA A 6 1.14 11.21 10.72
C ALA A 6 1.40 9.76 11.18
N CYS A 7 2.04 8.93 10.34
CA CYS A 7 2.39 7.56 10.70
C CYS A 7 3.63 7.43 11.60
N GLY A 8 4.30 8.54 11.91
CA GLY A 8 5.48 8.56 12.78
C GLY A 8 6.81 8.35 12.06
N LEU A 9 6.79 7.96 10.78
CA LEU A 9 7.98 7.88 9.94
C LEU A 9 8.46 9.27 9.48
N GLN A 10 9.77 9.44 9.42
CA GLN A 10 10.43 10.66 9.06
C GLN A 10 10.29 10.91 7.56
N LEU A 11 9.70 12.06 7.21
CA LEU A 11 9.42 12.42 5.81
C LEU A 11 10.68 12.48 4.93
N TYR A 12 11.83 12.80 5.50
CA TYR A 12 13.10 12.85 4.78
C TYR A 12 13.70 11.46 4.51
N SER A 13 13.24 10.43 5.22
CA SER A 13 13.66 9.03 5.03
C SER A 13 12.83 8.32 3.96
N PHE A 14 11.83 8.99 3.36
CA PHE A 14 11.09 8.43 2.23
C PHE A 14 11.85 8.59 0.91
N GLY A 15 11.99 7.48 0.20
CA GLY A 15 12.54 7.43 -1.16
C GLY A 15 11.46 7.68 -2.22
N GLN A 16 11.64 7.07 -3.39
CA GLN A 16 10.71 7.22 -4.51
C GLN A 16 9.33 6.65 -4.16
N THR A 17 8.27 7.47 -4.25
CA THR A 17 6.87 7.00 -4.17
C THR A 17 6.52 6.10 -5.35
N VAL A 18 5.75 5.05 -5.08
CA VAL A 18 5.23 4.13 -6.09
C VAL A 18 3.71 4.11 -6.08
N SER A 19 3.13 3.65 -7.19
CA SER A 19 1.69 3.39 -7.30
C SER A 19 1.46 1.90 -7.54
N ILE A 20 0.53 1.30 -6.80
CA ILE A 20 0.16 -0.12 -6.91
C ILE A 20 -1.16 -0.19 -7.67
N PRO A 21 -1.16 -0.58 -8.96
CA PRO A 21 -2.37 -0.74 -9.76
C PRO A 21 -3.12 -2.03 -9.41
N PHE A 22 -4.43 -2.08 -9.67
CA PHE A 22 -5.17 -3.34 -9.63
C PHE A 22 -4.66 -4.31 -10.70
N PHE A 23 -4.44 -5.56 -10.29
CA PHE A 23 -4.25 -6.67 -11.20
C PHE A 23 -5.54 -6.97 -11.96
N ARG A 24 -5.36 -7.35 -13.21
CA ARG A 24 -6.39 -7.92 -14.10
C ARG A 24 -5.88 -9.27 -14.59
N ASP A 25 -6.78 -10.08 -15.15
CA ASP A 25 -6.45 -11.46 -15.56
C ASP A 25 -5.22 -11.54 -16.47
N GLU A 26 -5.14 -10.65 -17.46
CA GLU A 26 -4.06 -10.62 -18.46
C GLU A 26 -3.00 -9.56 -18.16
N TRP A 27 -3.20 -8.72 -17.13
CA TRP A 27 -2.31 -7.58 -16.85
C TRP A 27 -2.01 -7.48 -15.35
N ARG A 28 -0.82 -7.95 -14.99
CA ARG A 28 -0.28 -7.97 -13.62
C ARG A 28 1.07 -7.25 -13.59
N PRO A 29 1.09 -5.91 -13.68
CA PRO A 29 2.33 -5.15 -13.74
C PRO A 29 3.05 -5.18 -12.40
N ASP A 30 4.37 -5.26 -12.42
CA ASP A 30 5.23 -5.33 -11.23
C ASP A 30 6.38 -4.30 -11.28
N SER A 31 6.31 -3.31 -12.17
CA SER A 31 7.36 -2.31 -12.38
C SER A 31 7.67 -1.42 -11.17
N PHE A 32 6.80 -1.43 -10.15
CA PHE A 32 7.04 -0.77 -8.86
C PHE A 32 7.94 -1.58 -7.93
N TYR A 33 8.10 -2.89 -8.17
CA TYR A 33 8.89 -3.80 -7.34
C TYR A 33 10.35 -3.35 -7.20
N GLU A 34 11.01 -3.09 -8.33
CA GLU A 34 12.41 -2.65 -8.37
C GLU A 34 12.63 -1.30 -7.67
N LYS A 35 11.63 -0.42 -7.70
CA LYS A 35 11.68 0.87 -7.00
C LYS A 35 11.57 0.70 -5.49
N ILE A 36 10.69 -0.19 -5.02
CA ILE A 36 10.59 -0.54 -3.60
C ILE A 36 11.90 -1.19 -3.14
N GLN A 37 12.43 -2.13 -3.92
CA GLN A 37 13.70 -2.80 -3.64
C GLN A 37 14.86 -1.79 -3.56
N TYR A 38 14.93 -0.86 -4.52
CA TYR A 38 15.94 0.20 -4.54
C TYR A 38 15.88 1.06 -3.28
N ASN A 39 14.68 1.53 -2.91
CA ASN A 39 14.50 2.32 -1.70
C ASN A 39 14.94 1.56 -0.45
N ARG A 40 14.49 0.32 -0.28
CA ARG A 40 14.84 -0.50 0.90
C ARG A 40 16.32 -0.83 0.97
N ARG A 41 16.99 -1.12 -0.15
CA ARG A 41 18.44 -1.31 -0.20
C ARG A 41 19.21 -0.05 0.23
N GLY A 42 18.64 1.13 0.00
CA GLY A 42 19.17 2.42 0.46
C GLY A 42 18.70 2.84 1.86
N GLY A 43 18.01 1.98 2.62
CA GLY A 43 17.46 2.30 3.94
C GLY A 43 16.24 3.21 3.92
N MET A 44 15.71 3.57 2.75
CA MET A 44 14.60 4.50 2.61
C MET A 44 13.23 3.80 2.72
N HIS A 45 12.26 4.46 3.35
CA HIS A 45 10.86 4.02 3.31
C HIS A 45 10.24 4.29 1.94
N THR A 46 9.22 3.52 1.59
CA THR A 46 8.49 3.69 0.34
C THR A 46 7.02 3.96 0.62
N LEU A 47 6.54 5.13 0.18
CA LEU A 47 5.11 5.41 0.15
C LEU A 47 4.50 4.75 -1.09
N CYS A 48 3.54 3.87 -0.87
CA CYS A 48 2.78 3.16 -1.88
C CYS A 48 1.37 3.77 -1.96
N LEU A 49 1.09 4.43 -3.08
CA LEU A 49 -0.25 4.93 -3.42
C LEU A 49 -1.06 3.80 -4.04
N LEU A 50 -2.30 3.63 -3.59
CA LEU A 50 -3.14 2.52 -4.01
C LEU A 50 -4.10 2.95 -5.11
N ASP A 51 -4.40 2.04 -6.03
CA ASP A 51 -5.21 2.32 -7.21
C ASP A 51 -6.63 2.78 -6.85
N ILE A 52 -7.14 3.68 -7.68
CA ILE A 52 -8.50 4.20 -7.59
C ILE A 52 -9.13 4.09 -8.97
N LYS A 53 -10.22 3.34 -9.06
CA LYS A 53 -11.01 3.20 -10.27
C LYS A 53 -12.36 3.88 -10.06
N VAL A 54 -12.57 5.00 -10.74
CA VAL A 54 -13.83 5.73 -10.74
C VAL A 54 -14.32 5.85 -12.17
N LYS A 55 -15.62 5.64 -12.39
CA LYS A 55 -16.25 5.72 -13.72
C LYS A 55 -15.55 4.84 -14.77
N GLU A 56 -15.14 3.63 -14.40
CA GLU A 56 -14.68 2.67 -15.41
C GLU A 56 -15.86 2.27 -16.30
N PRO A 57 -15.74 2.36 -17.64
CA PRO A 57 -16.78 1.91 -18.53
C PRO A 57 -16.91 0.39 -18.43
N ASP A 58 -18.14 -0.10 -18.37
CA ASP A 58 -18.45 -1.50 -18.59
C ASP A 58 -18.21 -1.80 -20.08
N PHE A 59 -17.09 -2.48 -20.37
CA PHE A 59 -16.69 -2.79 -21.73
C PHE A 59 -17.72 -3.67 -22.46
N GLU A 60 -18.42 -4.57 -21.78
CA GLU A 60 -19.46 -5.39 -22.42
C GLU A 60 -20.68 -4.55 -22.80
N ALA A 61 -21.13 -3.67 -21.90
CA ALA A 61 -22.21 -2.75 -22.18
C ALA A 61 -21.83 -1.77 -23.30
N MET A 62 -20.58 -1.29 -23.30
CA MET A 62 -20.05 -0.37 -24.29
C MET A 62 -19.97 -1.00 -25.68
N CYS A 63 -19.51 -2.26 -25.78
CA CYS A 63 -19.54 -3.04 -27.03
C CYS A 63 -20.96 -3.22 -27.59
N ARG A 64 -21.99 -3.15 -26.73
CA ARG A 64 -23.41 -3.18 -27.10
C ARG A 64 -24.02 -1.78 -27.30
N GLY A 65 -23.19 -0.73 -27.37
CA GLY A 65 -23.60 0.65 -27.61
C GLY A 65 -24.22 1.35 -26.40
N ARG A 66 -24.06 0.82 -25.18
CA ARG A 66 -24.57 1.42 -23.94
C ARG A 66 -23.43 1.91 -23.07
N THR A 67 -23.44 3.19 -22.71
CA THR A 67 -22.46 3.74 -21.76
C THR A 67 -22.94 3.49 -20.33
N VAL A 68 -22.46 2.39 -19.75
CA VAL A 68 -22.67 2.06 -18.33
C VAL A 68 -21.33 2.16 -17.63
N PHE A 69 -21.31 2.74 -16.42
CA PHE A 69 -20.12 2.84 -15.61
C PHE A 69 -20.21 1.87 -14.43
N LEU A 70 -19.12 1.17 -14.17
CA LEU A 70 -18.97 0.31 -13.00
C LEU A 70 -18.93 1.16 -11.71
N PRO A 71 -19.36 0.58 -10.57
CA PRO A 71 -19.23 1.24 -9.27
C PRO A 71 -17.75 1.55 -8.97
N PRO A 72 -17.48 2.63 -8.23
CA PRO A 72 -16.11 3.01 -7.91
C PRO A 72 -15.45 1.95 -7.03
N ARG A 73 -14.20 1.63 -7.35
CA ARG A 73 -13.37 0.69 -6.60
C ARG A 73 -12.13 1.41 -6.10
N PHE A 74 -11.85 1.24 -4.81
CA PHE A 74 -10.68 1.79 -4.14
C PHE A 74 -9.89 0.63 -3.58
N MET A 75 -8.61 0.55 -3.94
CA MET A 75 -7.77 -0.54 -3.47
C MET A 75 -7.53 -0.42 -1.96
N THR A 76 -7.73 -1.53 -1.25
CA THR A 76 -7.43 -1.61 0.19
C THR A 76 -5.97 -1.97 0.42
N VAL A 77 -5.49 -1.77 1.65
CA VAL A 77 -4.14 -2.18 2.06
C VAL A 77 -4.00 -3.70 1.91
N ASN A 78 -5.01 -4.47 2.30
CA ASN A 78 -5.03 -5.93 2.22
C ASN A 78 -4.85 -6.41 0.77
N GLN A 79 -5.57 -5.82 -0.18
CA GLN A 79 -5.43 -6.14 -1.61
C GLN A 79 -4.04 -5.76 -2.14
N ALA A 80 -3.50 -4.62 -1.73
CA ALA A 80 -2.16 -4.22 -2.12
C ALA A 80 -1.10 -5.19 -1.60
N LEU A 81 -1.21 -5.62 -0.33
CA LEU A 81 -0.32 -6.59 0.30
C LEU A 81 -0.42 -7.96 -0.38
N GLU A 82 -1.62 -8.41 -0.75
CA GLU A 82 -1.83 -9.64 -1.53
C GLU A 82 -1.04 -9.61 -2.85
N GLN A 83 -1.20 -8.54 -3.63
CA GLN A 83 -0.50 -8.38 -4.92
C GLN A 83 1.01 -8.26 -4.74
N LEU A 84 1.47 -7.57 -3.70
CA LEU A 84 2.90 -7.45 -3.38
C LEU A 84 3.48 -8.83 -3.08
N LEU A 85 2.87 -9.59 -2.16
CA LEU A 85 3.33 -10.94 -1.80
C LEU A 85 3.31 -11.88 -3.00
N GLU A 86 2.30 -11.80 -3.87
CA GLU A 86 2.26 -12.58 -5.12
C GLU A 86 3.46 -12.27 -6.05
N ILE A 87 3.86 -10.99 -6.16
CA ILE A 87 5.03 -10.61 -6.96
C ILE A 87 6.31 -11.14 -6.32
N GLU A 88 6.47 -11.01 -5.01
CA GLU A 88 7.66 -11.53 -4.31
C GLU A 88 7.77 -13.05 -4.45
N GLU A 89 6.65 -13.78 -4.35
CA GLU A 89 6.65 -15.24 -4.58
C GLU A 89 7.12 -15.61 -6.00
N LYS A 90 6.85 -14.77 -7.00
CA LYS A 90 7.28 -14.97 -8.39
C LYS A 90 8.72 -14.54 -8.65
N ARG A 91 9.14 -13.40 -8.11
CA ARG A 91 10.47 -12.81 -8.36
C ARG A 91 11.55 -13.39 -7.46
N GLN A 92 11.23 -13.62 -6.18
CA GLN A 92 12.14 -14.14 -5.15
C GLN A 92 13.45 -13.34 -5.03
N GLU A 93 13.39 -12.03 -5.26
CA GLU A 93 14.59 -11.17 -5.20
C GLU A 93 14.75 -10.48 -3.82
N GLY A 94 13.84 -10.76 -2.87
CA GLY A 94 13.90 -10.24 -1.51
C GLY A 94 13.66 -8.74 -1.43
N ALA A 95 12.75 -8.19 -2.25
CA ALA A 95 12.39 -6.79 -2.12
C ALA A 95 11.61 -6.55 -0.83
N TYR A 96 10.80 -7.51 -0.39
CA TYR A 96 10.09 -7.53 0.88
C TYR A 96 9.65 -8.96 1.20
N THR A 97 9.12 -9.18 2.39
CA THR A 97 8.69 -10.49 2.88
C THR A 97 7.47 -10.32 3.77
N LYS A 98 6.83 -11.43 4.16
CA LYS A 98 5.71 -11.43 5.11
C LYS A 98 6.05 -10.73 6.42
N ASP A 99 7.30 -10.84 6.88
CA ASP A 99 7.81 -10.22 8.10
C ASP A 99 8.22 -8.75 7.95
N THR A 100 8.16 -8.20 6.72
CA THR A 100 8.59 -6.82 6.48
C THR A 100 7.64 -5.85 7.18
N MET A 101 8.21 -5.01 8.06
CA MET A 101 7.48 -3.97 8.76
C MET A 101 6.89 -2.96 7.77
N CYS A 102 5.62 -2.64 7.98
CA CYS A 102 4.84 -1.76 7.15
C CYS A 102 3.92 -0.89 8.02
N VAL A 103 3.39 0.17 7.42
CA VAL A 103 2.33 0.98 8.02
C VAL A 103 1.19 1.14 7.03
N GLY A 104 0.05 0.56 7.35
CA GLY A 104 -1.18 0.77 6.63
C GLY A 104 -1.90 2.00 7.18
N MET A 105 -2.45 2.81 6.29
CA MET A 105 -3.13 4.05 6.64
C MET A 105 -4.43 4.14 5.85
N ALA A 106 -5.50 4.57 6.52
CA ALA A 106 -6.80 4.83 5.92
C ALA A 106 -7.37 6.13 6.42
N ARG A 107 -8.04 6.87 5.52
CA ARG A 107 -8.77 8.11 5.81
C ARG A 107 -7.91 9.15 6.55
N LEU A 108 -6.62 9.23 6.23
CA LEU A 108 -5.68 10.18 6.87
C LEU A 108 -6.24 11.61 6.85
N GLY A 109 -6.24 12.26 8.02
CA GLY A 109 -6.80 13.60 8.20
C GLY A 109 -8.29 13.64 8.49
N GLN A 110 -9.01 12.52 8.48
CA GLN A 110 -10.40 12.42 8.93
C GLN A 110 -10.50 12.07 10.41
N LYS A 111 -11.68 12.30 11.01
CA LYS A 111 -11.92 12.00 12.44
C LYS A 111 -11.80 10.52 12.76
N ASP A 112 -12.12 9.69 11.77
CA ASP A 112 -12.09 8.23 11.81
C ASP A 112 -10.84 7.69 11.08
N GLN A 113 -9.76 8.48 10.96
CA GLN A 113 -8.50 7.99 10.40
C GLN A 113 -8.01 6.74 11.13
N THR A 114 -7.40 5.82 10.39
CA THR A 114 -6.86 4.57 10.93
C THR A 114 -5.42 4.43 10.48
N ILE A 115 -4.52 4.20 11.43
CA ILE A 115 -3.09 3.98 11.18
C ILE A 115 -2.71 2.73 11.96
N LEU A 116 -2.23 1.70 11.27
CA LEU A 116 -1.77 0.45 11.87
C LEU A 116 -0.39 0.11 11.34
N ALA A 117 0.52 -0.23 12.24
CA ALA A 117 1.87 -0.68 11.96
C ALA A 117 2.01 -2.17 12.31
N GLY A 118 2.80 -2.91 11.55
CA GLY A 118 2.98 -4.34 11.77
C GLY A 118 3.69 -4.98 10.59
N THR A 119 3.90 -6.29 10.66
CA THR A 119 4.39 -7.04 9.51
C THR A 119 3.38 -7.03 8.37
N MET A 120 3.82 -7.32 7.14
CA MET A 120 2.90 -7.45 6.01
C MET A 120 1.79 -8.48 6.30
N GLU A 121 2.12 -9.56 6.99
CA GLU A 121 1.16 -10.59 7.38
C GLU A 121 0.13 -10.08 8.42
N GLU A 122 0.58 -9.36 9.44
CA GLU A 122 -0.31 -8.77 10.46
C GLU A 122 -1.26 -7.74 9.82
N LEU A 123 -0.74 -6.87 8.96
CA LEU A 123 -1.54 -5.86 8.27
C LEU A 123 -2.49 -6.48 7.24
N PHE A 124 -2.12 -7.61 6.64
CA PHE A 124 -2.99 -8.33 5.70
C PHE A 124 -4.27 -8.83 6.38
N ALA A 125 -4.21 -9.16 7.67
CA ALA A 125 -5.38 -9.58 8.45
C ALA A 125 -6.15 -8.40 9.10
N ALA A 126 -5.57 -7.20 9.12
CA ALA A 126 -6.15 -6.05 9.82
C ALA A 126 -7.29 -5.38 9.04
N ASP A 127 -8.27 -4.84 9.77
CA ASP A 127 -9.33 -4.00 9.21
C ASP A 127 -8.99 -2.51 9.32
N PHE A 128 -8.92 -1.85 8.18
CA PHE A 128 -8.65 -0.41 8.07
C PHE A 128 -9.93 0.42 7.86
N GLY A 129 -11.08 -0.23 7.67
CA GLY A 129 -12.37 0.38 7.39
C GLY A 129 -12.51 0.90 5.95
N ALA A 130 -13.24 2.01 5.80
CA ALA A 130 -13.55 2.62 4.51
C ALA A 130 -12.34 3.32 3.83
N PRO A 131 -12.34 3.42 2.49
CA PRO A 131 -11.32 4.14 1.72
C PRO A 131 -11.25 5.65 2.07
N LEU A 132 -10.17 6.38 1.74
CA LEU A 132 -9.01 6.03 0.92
C LEU A 132 -7.85 5.45 1.73
N HIS A 133 -7.14 4.47 1.16
CA HIS A 133 -6.02 3.80 1.81
C HIS A 133 -4.67 4.13 1.15
N CYS A 134 -3.60 4.08 1.93
CA CYS A 134 -2.22 4.04 1.46
C CYS A 134 -1.37 3.13 2.35
N LEU A 135 -0.22 2.71 1.83
CA LEU A 135 0.70 1.81 2.51
C LEU A 135 2.09 2.43 2.53
N ALA A 136 2.79 2.36 3.65
CA ALA A 136 4.23 2.63 3.73
C ALA A 136 4.96 1.33 4.00
N ILE A 137 5.96 1.01 3.17
CA ILE A 137 6.88 -0.12 3.40
C ILE A 137 8.16 0.45 3.98
N THR A 138 8.62 -0.04 5.14
CA THR A 138 9.76 0.56 5.82
C THR A 138 11.10 0.11 5.21
N GLY A 139 12.04 1.04 5.11
CA GLY A 139 13.47 0.76 4.99
C GLY A 139 14.10 0.54 6.37
N GLU A 140 15.21 1.20 6.63
CA GLU A 140 15.82 1.26 7.97
C GLU A 140 14.98 2.15 8.88
N VAL A 141 14.65 1.67 10.07
CA VAL A 141 13.80 2.39 11.03
C VAL A 141 14.68 2.94 12.13
N HIS A 142 14.66 4.27 12.31
CA HIS A 142 15.38 4.93 13.38
C HIS A 142 14.72 4.61 14.75
N PRO A 143 15.46 4.52 15.87
CA PRO A 143 14.87 4.21 17.19
C PRO A 143 13.67 5.09 17.59
N LEU A 144 13.72 6.38 17.25
CA LEU A 144 12.61 7.31 17.47
C LEU A 144 11.37 6.99 16.62
N GLU A 145 11.57 6.52 15.38
CA GLU A 145 10.46 6.06 14.55
C GLU A 145 9.87 4.78 15.13
N GLU A 146 10.71 3.86 15.62
CA GLU A 146 10.26 2.63 16.27
C GLU A 146 9.38 2.94 17.51
N GLU A 147 9.78 3.91 18.34
CA GLU A 147 8.99 4.39 19.47
C GLU A 147 7.63 4.96 19.04
N MET A 148 7.57 5.66 17.91
CA MET A 148 6.31 6.16 17.35
C MET A 148 5.45 5.02 16.80
N LEU A 149 6.05 4.08 16.05
CA LEU A 149 5.34 2.94 15.46
C LEU A 149 4.71 2.04 16.53
N LYS A 150 5.32 1.92 17.72
CA LYS A 150 4.76 1.18 18.86
C LYS A 150 3.35 1.64 19.25
N GLN A 151 2.99 2.89 18.99
CA GLN A 151 1.64 3.42 19.27
C GLN A 151 0.57 2.90 18.29
N PHE A 152 1.00 2.42 17.12
CA PHE A 152 0.15 1.97 16.03
C PHE A 152 0.23 0.46 15.79
N LEU A 153 1.03 -0.28 16.56
CA LEU A 153 1.17 -1.72 16.36
C LEU A 153 -0.19 -2.43 16.40
N VAL A 154 -0.42 -3.33 15.45
CA VAL A 154 -1.60 -4.20 15.47
C VAL A 154 -1.60 -4.95 16.80
N LYS A 155 -2.67 -4.76 17.57
CA LYS A 155 -2.85 -5.49 18.82
C LYS A 155 -3.30 -6.90 18.48
N GLN A 156 -2.48 -7.89 18.84
CA GLN A 156 -2.88 -9.30 18.84
C GLN A 156 -4.03 -9.53 19.81
#